data_AF-A0A376U5K2-F1
#
_entry.id   AF-A0A376U5K2-F1
#
_cell.length_a   1.000
_cell.length_b   1.000
_cell.length_c   1.000
_cell.angle_alpha   90.00
_cell.angle_beta   90.00
_cell.angle_gamma   90.00
#
_symmetry.space_group_name_H-M   'P 1'
#
loop_
_entity.id
_entity.type
_entity.pdbx_description
1 polymer ?
#
loop_
_entity_poly.entity_id
_entity_poly.type
_entity_poly.pdbx_seq_one_letter_code
_entity_poly.pdbx_strand_id
1 'polypeptide(L)'
;MLYLLEENKLLPDEQNTLLNTLSQQAFGERWLSTQESNALFLAARTIQDLPGKWQAQTSFSAEPLTGEKTLNSNLNSDQLATLQVRNSGDQPLWLRVDASGYPQSAPLPANNVLQIERHILGTDGKSKSLDSLRSRRSGAGLVAGKSQ
;
A
#
# COMPACT_ATOMS: atom_id res chain seq x y z
N MET A 1 -17.36 -0.71 9.55
CA MET A 1 -18.72 -1.28 9.55
C MET A 1 -18.68 -2.80 9.41
N LEU A 2 -17.95 -3.36 8.44
CA LEU A 2 -17.82 -4.82 8.26
C LEU A 2 -17.41 -5.58 9.53
N TYR A 3 -16.32 -5.15 10.20
CA TYR A 3 -15.86 -5.74 11.47
C TYR A 3 -16.96 -5.80 12.54
N LEU A 4 -17.74 -4.74 12.69
CA LEU A 4 -18.82 -4.68 13.69
C LEU A 4 -19.98 -5.62 13.36
N LEU A 5 -20.28 -5.84 12.07
CA LEU A 5 -21.32 -6.77 11.65
C LEU A 5 -20.92 -8.22 11.91
N GLU A 6 -19.66 -8.56 11.64
CA GLU A 6 -19.12 -9.90 11.90
C GLU A 6 -19.05 -10.19 13.41
N GLU A 7 -18.49 -9.27 14.19
CA GLU A 7 -18.33 -9.41 15.65
C GLU A 7 -19.69 -9.66 16.34
N ASN A 8 -20.75 -9.03 15.83
CA ASN A 8 -22.11 -9.17 16.37
C ASN A 8 -22.97 -10.23 15.64
N LYS A 9 -22.42 -10.93 14.64
CA LYS A 9 -23.10 -11.96 13.83
C LYS A 9 -24.39 -11.47 13.15
N LEU A 10 -24.35 -10.25 12.61
CA LEU A 10 -25.50 -9.58 12.00
C LEU A 10 -25.38 -9.52 10.47
N LEU A 11 -26.48 -9.74 9.75
CA LEU A 11 -26.60 -9.52 8.30
C LEU A 11 -25.51 -10.21 7.44
N PRO A 12 -25.41 -11.54 7.45
CA PRO A 12 -24.34 -12.28 6.75
C PRO A 12 -24.29 -12.03 5.24
N ASP A 13 -25.43 -11.83 4.58
CA ASP A 13 -25.46 -11.54 3.13
C ASP A 13 -24.88 -10.15 2.80
N GLU A 14 -25.13 -9.17 3.66
CA GLU A 14 -24.57 -7.82 3.54
C GLU A 14 -23.07 -7.80 3.83
N GLN A 15 -22.59 -8.67 4.72
CA GLN A 15 -21.15 -8.79 5.00
C GLN A 15 -20.36 -9.19 3.75
N ASN A 16 -20.86 -10.12 2.94
CA ASN A 16 -20.20 -10.55 1.70
C ASN A 16 -20.16 -9.41 0.65
N THR A 17 -21.23 -8.64 0.54
CA THR A 17 -21.31 -7.49 -0.37
C THR A 17 -20.37 -6.36 0.05
N LEU A 18 -20.35 -6.06 1.36
CA LEU A 18 -19.44 -5.08 1.94
C LEU A 18 -17.98 -5.51 1.81
N LEU A 19 -17.69 -6.81 1.98
CA LEU A 19 -16.35 -7.36 1.81
C LEU A 19 -15.85 -7.19 0.38
N ASN A 20 -16.67 -7.51 -0.62
CA ASN A 20 -16.32 -7.31 -2.03
C ASN A 20 -16.08 -5.82 -2.35
N THR A 21 -16.94 -4.94 -1.85
CA THR A 21 -16.80 -3.49 -2.04
C THR A 21 -15.51 -2.98 -1.39
N LEU A 22 -15.24 -3.40 -0.15
CA LEU A 22 -14.04 -3.02 0.58
C LEU A 22 -12.77 -3.52 -0.11
N SER A 23 -12.79 -4.76 -0.63
CA SER A 23 -11.67 -5.33 -1.39
C SER A 23 -11.33 -4.49 -2.62
N GLN A 24 -12.35 -4.07 -3.38
CA GLN A 24 -12.16 -3.25 -4.58
C GLN A 24 -11.65 -1.85 -4.25
N GLN A 25 -12.21 -1.20 -3.22
CA GLN A 25 -11.81 0.14 -2.81
C GLN A 25 -10.41 0.16 -2.20
N ALA A 26 -10.12 -0.77 -1.29
CA ALA A 26 -8.82 -0.84 -0.62
C ALA A 26 -7.65 -1.15 -1.57
N PHE A 27 -7.92 -1.85 -2.68
CA PHE A 27 -6.90 -2.23 -3.66
C PHE A 27 -6.47 -1.06 -4.55
N GLY A 28 -7.38 -0.12 -4.84
CA GLY A 28 -7.10 1.01 -5.74
C GLY A 28 -6.34 2.16 -5.09
N GLU A 29 -6.30 2.21 -3.76
CA GLU A 29 -5.77 3.36 -3.04
C GLU A 29 -4.26 3.31 -2.86
N ARG A 30 -3.57 4.30 -3.41
CA ARG A 30 -2.11 4.44 -3.26
C ARG A 30 -1.70 4.93 -1.88
N TRP A 31 -2.55 5.72 -1.22
CA TRP A 31 -2.29 6.28 0.09
C TRP A 31 -3.49 6.06 1.00
N LEU A 32 -3.27 5.39 2.12
CA LEU A 32 -4.28 5.16 3.14
C LEU A 32 -3.87 5.89 4.42
N SER A 33 -4.83 6.54 5.07
CA SER A 33 -4.64 7.07 6.41
C SER A 33 -4.40 5.94 7.42
N THR A 34 -3.86 6.27 8.60
CA THR A 34 -3.70 5.31 9.70
C THR A 34 -5.04 4.70 10.13
N GLN A 35 -6.12 5.50 10.11
CA GLN A 35 -7.45 5.03 10.49
C GLN A 35 -7.99 4.03 9.46
N GLU A 36 -7.84 4.31 8.17
CA GLU A 36 -8.24 3.39 7.10
C GLU A 36 -7.41 2.11 7.12
N SER A 37 -6.08 2.24 7.28
CA SER A 37 -5.18 1.09 7.37
C SER A 37 -5.55 0.17 8.54
N ASN A 38 -5.87 0.75 9.71
CA ASN A 38 -6.32 -0.02 10.87
C ASN A 38 -7.70 -0.64 10.66
N ALA A 39 -8.65 0.09 10.07
CA ALA A 39 -9.97 -0.44 9.76
C ALA A 39 -9.91 -1.62 8.78
N LEU A 40 -9.05 -1.52 7.76
CA LEU A 40 -8.78 -2.61 6.81
C LEU A 40 -8.10 -3.79 7.49
N PHE A 41 -7.17 -3.57 8.41
CA PHE A 41 -6.55 -4.64 9.19
C PHE A 41 -7.59 -5.39 10.03
N LEU A 42 -8.45 -4.68 10.74
CA LEU A 42 -9.53 -5.29 11.55
C LEU A 42 -10.52 -6.07 10.67
N ALA A 43 -10.89 -5.52 9.51
CA ALA A 43 -11.75 -6.21 8.55
C ALA A 43 -11.07 -7.43 7.90
N ALA A 44 -9.78 -7.37 7.59
CA ALA A 44 -9.03 -8.50 7.04
C ALA A 44 -8.87 -9.63 8.07
N ARG A 45 -8.78 -9.28 9.36
CA ARG A 45 -8.69 -10.27 10.43
C ARG A 45 -9.92 -11.18 10.53
N THR A 46 -11.12 -10.65 10.28
CA THR A 46 -12.36 -11.46 10.37
C THR A 46 -12.48 -12.47 9.24
N ILE A 47 -11.75 -12.27 8.14
CA ILE A 47 -11.80 -13.13 6.95
C ILE A 47 -10.57 -14.03 6.79
N GLN A 48 -9.54 -13.88 7.64
CA GLN A 48 -8.27 -14.58 7.51
C GLN A 48 -8.40 -16.11 7.55
N ASP A 49 -9.38 -16.61 8.29
CA ASP A 49 -9.67 -18.05 8.42
C ASP A 49 -10.87 -18.51 7.58
N LEU A 50 -11.36 -17.68 6.64
CA LEU A 50 -12.42 -18.12 5.73
C LEU A 50 -11.90 -19.28 4.86
N PRO A 51 -12.63 -20.40 4.80
CA PRO A 51 -12.28 -21.51 3.94
C PRO A 51 -12.46 -21.09 2.47
N GLY A 52 -11.47 -21.41 1.66
CA GLY A 52 -11.47 -21.13 0.23
C GLY A 52 -10.38 -21.94 -0.44
N LYS A 53 -10.76 -23.05 -1.06
CA LYS A 53 -9.84 -23.87 -1.83
C LYS A 53 -9.42 -23.13 -3.10
N TRP A 54 -8.12 -23.00 -3.31
CA TRP A 54 -7.56 -22.36 -4.49
C TRP A 54 -6.31 -23.08 -4.98
N GLN A 55 -6.04 -22.95 -6.28
CA GLN A 55 -4.85 -23.48 -6.93
C GLN A 55 -4.31 -22.48 -7.96
N ALA A 56 -3.00 -22.28 -7.98
CA ALA A 56 -2.34 -21.34 -8.88
C ALA A 56 -0.97 -21.88 -9.32
N GLN A 57 -0.66 -21.73 -10.61
CA GLN A 57 0.71 -21.86 -11.10
C GLN A 57 1.36 -20.48 -11.08
N THR A 58 2.56 -20.34 -10.51
CA THR A 58 3.31 -19.09 -10.50
C THR A 58 4.63 -19.22 -11.25
N SER A 59 5.19 -18.11 -11.73
CA SER A 59 6.51 -18.14 -12.39
C SER A 59 7.67 -18.37 -11.42
N PHE A 60 7.49 -18.08 -10.13
CA PHE A 60 8.51 -18.22 -9.10
C PHE A 60 8.52 -19.61 -8.42
N SER A 61 7.57 -20.48 -8.75
CA SER A 61 7.47 -21.85 -8.22
C SER A 61 7.28 -22.83 -9.38
N ALA A 62 8.10 -23.88 -9.43
CA ALA A 62 7.91 -24.97 -10.39
C ALA A 62 6.65 -25.78 -10.05
N GLU A 63 6.43 -26.06 -8.76
CA GLU A 63 5.24 -26.78 -8.29
C GLU A 63 4.03 -25.83 -8.21
N PRO A 64 2.82 -26.30 -8.56
CA PRO A 64 1.60 -25.54 -8.35
C PRO A 64 1.40 -25.20 -6.86
N LEU A 65 1.03 -23.96 -6.59
CA LEU A 65 0.61 -23.52 -5.26
C LEU A 65 -0.86 -23.91 -5.05
N THR A 66 -1.18 -24.43 -3.87
CA THR A 66 -2.54 -24.78 -3.46
C THR A 66 -2.75 -24.40 -2.01
N GLY A 67 -3.98 -24.06 -1.64
CA GLY A 67 -4.33 -23.77 -0.25
C GLY A 67 -5.83 -23.85 -0.02
N GLU A 68 -6.20 -24.06 1.24
CA GLU A 68 -7.60 -24.05 1.72
C GLU A 68 -7.98 -22.71 2.35
N LYS A 69 -7.02 -21.78 2.45
CA LYS A 69 -7.17 -20.42 2.99
C LYS A 69 -6.13 -19.48 2.36
N THR A 70 -6.20 -18.19 2.65
CA THR A 70 -5.25 -17.19 2.15
C THR A 70 -3.80 -17.56 2.45
N LEU A 71 -2.94 -17.48 1.44
CA LEU A 71 -1.49 -17.63 1.56
C LEU A 71 -0.80 -16.32 1.16
N ASN A 72 0.17 -15.90 1.96
CA ASN A 72 1.06 -14.79 1.63
C ASN A 72 2.45 -15.35 1.30
N SER A 73 3.02 -14.90 0.17
CA SER A 73 4.38 -15.26 -0.24
C SER A 73 5.19 -14.00 -0.51
N ASN A 74 6.31 -13.85 0.19
CA ASN A 74 7.25 -12.76 -0.05
C ASN A 74 8.05 -13.02 -1.33
N LEU A 75 8.20 -12.00 -2.16
CA LEU A 75 8.95 -12.05 -3.42
C LEU A 75 10.10 -11.04 -3.38
N ASN A 76 11.23 -11.43 -3.97
CA ASN A 76 12.33 -10.49 -4.24
C ASN A 76 12.12 -9.75 -5.58
N SER A 77 13.04 -8.83 -5.91
CA SER A 77 12.96 -8.01 -7.13
C SER A 77 12.94 -8.83 -8.42
N ASP A 78 13.72 -9.90 -8.49
CA ASP A 78 13.89 -10.70 -9.72
C ASP A 78 12.63 -11.54 -9.98
N GLN A 79 12.07 -12.11 -8.91
CA GLN A 79 10.80 -12.82 -8.94
C GLN A 79 9.65 -11.88 -9.29
N LEU A 80 9.62 -10.67 -8.72
CA LEU A 80 8.59 -9.67 -9.01
C LEU A 80 8.66 -9.20 -10.47
N ALA A 81 9.85 -8.97 -11.01
CA ALA A 81 10.05 -8.52 -12.40
C ALA A 81 9.54 -9.52 -13.45
N THR A 82 9.46 -10.80 -13.09
CA THR A 82 9.02 -11.89 -13.96
C THR A 82 7.74 -12.55 -13.46
N LEU A 83 7.02 -11.89 -12.54
CA LEU A 83 5.86 -12.46 -11.88
C LEU A 83 4.74 -12.75 -12.89
N GLN A 84 4.36 -14.01 -13.01
CA GLN A 84 3.16 -14.46 -13.70
C GLN A 84 2.40 -15.40 -12.77
N VAL A 85 1.09 -15.27 -12.75
CA VAL A 85 0.18 -16.12 -11.97
C VAL A 85 -0.92 -16.60 -12.90
N ARG A 86 -1.10 -17.90 -12.97
CA ARG A 86 -2.18 -18.56 -13.73
C ARG A 86 -3.06 -19.31 -12.75
N ASN A 87 -4.36 -19.03 -12.75
CA ASN A 87 -5.32 -19.86 -12.03
C ASN A 87 -5.33 -21.27 -12.66
N SER A 88 -5.01 -22.29 -11.87
CA SER A 88 -5.01 -23.69 -12.29
C SER A 88 -6.10 -24.52 -11.62
N GLY A 89 -6.94 -23.89 -10.79
CA GLY A 89 -8.09 -24.51 -10.15
C GLY A 89 -9.38 -24.40 -10.96
N ASP A 90 -10.46 -24.92 -10.38
CA ASP A 90 -11.83 -24.91 -10.89
C ASP A 90 -12.68 -23.76 -10.34
N GLN A 91 -12.18 -23.04 -9.32
CA GLN A 91 -12.83 -21.88 -8.71
C GLN A 91 -12.10 -20.57 -9.07
N PRO A 92 -12.78 -19.41 -9.00
CA PRO A 92 -12.13 -18.11 -9.13
C PRO A 92 -11.02 -17.90 -8.09
N LEU A 93 -9.86 -17.40 -8.54
CA LEU A 93 -8.72 -17.07 -7.70
C LEU A 93 -8.63 -15.56 -7.50
N TRP A 94 -8.57 -15.12 -6.25
CA TRP A 94 -8.29 -13.73 -5.88
C TRP A 94 -6.81 -13.58 -5.53
N LEU A 95 -6.13 -12.64 -6.18
CA LEU A 95 -4.71 -12.35 -6.00
C LEU A 95 -4.53 -10.88 -5.63
N ARG A 96 -3.62 -10.61 -4.69
CA ARG A 96 -3.14 -9.27 -4.37
C ARG A 96 -1.62 -9.24 -4.44
N VAL A 97 -1.06 -8.20 -5.06
CA VAL A 97 0.37 -7.96 -5.15
C VAL A 97 0.65 -6.56 -4.63
N ASP A 98 1.36 -6.46 -3.50
CA ASP A 98 1.83 -5.20 -2.94
C ASP A 98 3.36 -5.14 -3.08
N ALA A 99 3.86 -4.14 -3.80
CA ALA A 99 5.28 -3.92 -4.00
C ALA A 99 5.68 -2.53 -3.49
N SER A 100 6.81 -2.46 -2.79
CA SER A 100 7.36 -1.21 -2.27
C SER A 100 8.86 -1.10 -2.54
N GLY A 101 9.33 0.12 -2.78
CA GLY A 101 10.73 0.38 -3.09
C GLY A 101 11.02 1.88 -3.23
N TYR A 102 12.30 2.23 -3.19
CA TYR A 102 12.76 3.60 -3.43
C TYR A 102 13.09 3.81 -4.91
N PRO A 103 12.67 4.92 -5.53
CA PRO A 103 13.01 5.22 -6.91
C PRO A 103 14.52 5.52 -7.04
N GLN A 104 15.11 5.18 -8.19
CA GLN A 104 16.53 5.40 -8.47
C GLN A 104 16.90 6.89 -8.56
N SER A 105 15.95 7.74 -8.90
CA SER A 105 16.10 9.19 -9.00
C SER A 105 14.96 9.92 -8.29
N ALA A 106 15.17 11.20 -8.00
CA ALA A 106 14.13 12.04 -7.42
C ALA A 106 12.92 12.08 -8.38
N PRO A 107 11.71 11.74 -7.92
CA PRO A 107 10.50 11.89 -8.72
C PRO A 107 10.28 13.35 -9.12
N LEU A 108 9.54 13.56 -10.21
CA LEU A 108 9.10 14.90 -10.58
C LEU A 108 8.26 15.52 -9.45
N PRO A 109 8.45 16.81 -9.14
CA PRO A 109 7.57 17.51 -8.19
C PRO A 109 6.11 17.37 -8.61
N ALA A 110 5.26 16.97 -7.68
CA ALA A 110 3.82 16.84 -7.89
C ALA A 110 3.09 17.34 -6.65
N ASN A 111 1.87 17.84 -6.84
CA ASN A 111 0.99 18.29 -5.78
C ASN A 111 -0.44 17.82 -6.07
N ASN A 112 -1.20 17.52 -5.02
CA ASN A 112 -2.62 17.24 -5.11
C ASN A 112 -3.28 17.87 -3.88
N VAL A 113 -4.14 18.87 -4.10
CA VAL A 113 -4.75 19.73 -3.07
C VAL A 113 -3.73 20.59 -2.31
N LEU A 114 -2.74 19.98 -1.63
CA LEU A 114 -1.73 20.65 -0.83
C LEU A 114 -0.49 21.02 -1.66
N GLN A 115 0.08 22.19 -1.41
CA GLN A 115 1.34 22.64 -1.98
C GLN A 115 2.41 22.82 -0.90
N ILE A 116 3.65 22.45 -1.21
CA ILE A 116 4.79 22.58 -0.31
C ILE A 116 6.02 23.06 -1.08
N GLU A 117 6.71 24.06 -0.54
CA GLU A 117 8.01 24.51 -1.01
C GLU A 117 8.98 24.66 0.18
N ARG A 118 10.28 24.45 -0.09
CA ARG A 118 11.33 24.58 0.92
C ARG A 118 12.40 25.55 0.44
N HIS A 119 12.62 26.60 1.21
CA HIS A 119 13.68 27.59 1.01
C HIS A 119 14.75 27.43 2.07
N ILE A 120 16.02 27.51 1.69
CA ILE A 120 17.15 27.42 2.63
C ILE A 120 17.65 28.83 2.91
N LEU A 121 17.63 29.22 4.19
CA LEU A 121 18.04 30.54 4.64
C LEU A 121 19.31 30.45 5.51
N GLY A 122 20.15 31.47 5.43
CA GLY A 122 21.19 31.73 6.41
C GLY A 122 20.60 32.18 7.75
N THR A 123 21.43 32.21 8.80
CA THR A 123 21.02 32.75 10.11
C THR A 123 20.73 34.25 10.07
N ASP A 124 21.14 34.93 8.99
CA ASP A 124 20.81 36.31 8.66
C ASP A 124 19.47 36.45 7.90
N GLY A 125 18.74 35.34 7.68
CA GLY A 125 17.45 35.32 6.99
C GLY A 125 17.53 35.39 5.46
N LYS A 126 18.73 35.43 4.87
CA LYS A 126 18.92 35.53 3.42
C LYS A 126 18.97 34.14 2.77
N SER A 127 18.55 34.04 1.50
CA SER A 127 18.65 32.79 0.74
C SER A 127 20.09 32.29 0.65
N LYS A 128 20.26 30.98 0.81
CA LYS A 128 21.58 30.32 0.88
C LYS A 128 21.60 29.09 -0.02
N SER A 129 22.53 29.09 -0.97
CA SER A 129 22.75 27.92 -1.86
C SER A 129 23.37 26.76 -1.08
N LEU A 130 22.89 25.55 -1.37
CA LEU A 130 23.40 24.29 -0.82
C LEU A 130 24.82 23.98 -1.32
N ASP A 131 25.18 24.39 -2.53
CA ASP A 131 26.46 24.07 -3.17
C ASP A 131 27.66 24.77 -2.52
N SER A 132 27.40 25.83 -1.75
CA SER A 132 28.42 26.67 -1.12
C SER A 132 28.51 26.50 0.41
N LEU A 133 27.86 25.46 0.95
CA LEU A 133 27.86 25.17 2.37
C LEU A 133 29.24 24.67 2.84
N ARG A 134 29.95 25.52 3.60
CA ARG A 134 31.15 25.09 4.34
C ARG A 134 30.76 24.27 5.56
N SER A 135 31.55 23.23 5.85
CA SER A 135 31.45 22.45 7.09
C SER A 135 31.45 23.39 8.32
N ARG A 136 30.51 23.18 9.26
CA ARG A 136 30.24 23.98 10.48
C ARG A 136 29.42 25.28 10.33
N ARG A 137 28.85 25.61 9.17
CA ARG A 137 27.88 26.73 9.09
C ARG A 137 26.45 26.26 9.34
N SER A 138 25.81 26.83 10.36
CA SER A 138 24.37 26.70 10.59
C SER A 138 23.58 27.28 9.41
N GLY A 139 22.48 26.62 9.06
CA GLY A 139 21.46 27.10 8.13
C GLY A 139 20.09 26.80 8.71
N ALA A 140 19.11 27.63 8.43
CA ALA A 140 17.71 27.40 8.80
C ALA A 140 16.93 26.97 7.55
N GLY A 141 16.22 25.85 7.62
CA GLY A 141 15.28 25.45 6.58
C GLY A 141 13.92 26.09 6.86
N LEU A 142 13.40 26.86 5.90
CA LEU A 142 12.03 27.37 5.93
C LEU A 142 11.17 26.51 5.01
N VAL A 143 10.12 25.91 5.56
CA VAL A 143 9.11 25.18 4.79
C VAL A 143 7.83 26.02 4.80
N ALA A 144 7.31 26.35 3.61
CA ALA A 144 6.04 27.04 3.46
C ALA A 144 5.03 26.09 2.80
N GLY A 145 3.88 25.92 3.44
CA GLY A 145 2.73 25.20 2.88
C GLY A 145 1.58 26.17 2.61
N LYS A 146 0.92 26.03 1.46
CA LYS A 146 -0.32 26.75 1.14
C LYS A 146 -1.41 25.73 0.77
N SER A 147 -2.61 25.93 1.32
CA SER A 147 -3.84 25.32 0.81
C SER A 147 -4.47 26.30 -0.17
N GLN A 148 -4.99 25.81 -1.29
CA GLN A 148 -6.02 26.56 -2.03
C GLN A 148 -7.32 26.60 -1.23
#